data_AF-A0A7X7D235-F1
#
_entry.id   AF-A0A7X7D235-F1
#
_cell.length_a   1.000
_cell.length_b   1.000
_cell.length_c   1.000
_cell.angle_alpha   90.00
_cell.angle_beta   90.00
_cell.angle_gamma   90.00
#
_symmetry.space_group_name_H-M   'P 1'
#
loop_
_entity.id
_entity.type
_entity.pdbx_description
1 polymer ?
#
loop_
_entity_poly.entity_id
_entity_poly.type
_entity_poly.pdbx_seq_one_letter_code
_entity_poly.pdbx_strand_id
1 'polypeptide(L)'
;ELLREAVEWCTDLGMYVIIDWHSIGNLWMELFQDPMYNTTKTETYEFWRTIARNFAGHNTVAFYELFNEPTIYRGELGSLPWSEWKKINEHMISLIRAYDRETIPLVAGLDWAYDLSPLRDDPLNIGGIAYVTHPYAFKRGQPWEPRWEENFAFAAAAVPVVATEFGLHTDMNAPDYNDYGNRIIKFLEERGISWMCWIYDPHWWPQMLKSWDYELTEGGLFLSRAMKGELEFQKQATGK
;
A
#
# COMPACT_ATOMS: atom_id res chain seq x y z
N GLU A 1 -1.18 23.21 -0.17
CA GLU A 1 -1.13 23.80 1.17
C GLU A 1 -1.35 22.73 2.24
N LEU A 2 -2.54 22.10 2.30
CA LEU A 2 -2.86 21.00 3.24
C LEU A 2 -1.81 19.88 3.30
N LEU A 3 -1.35 19.38 2.14
CA LEU A 3 -0.32 18.33 2.10
C LEU A 3 1.01 18.76 2.76
N ARG A 4 1.39 20.04 2.62
CA ARG A 4 2.62 20.56 3.25
C ARG A 4 2.46 20.65 4.76
N GLU A 5 1.30 21.10 5.25
CA GLU A 5 1.00 21.16 6.68
C GLU A 5 1.06 19.76 7.31
N ALA A 6 0.48 18.76 6.65
CA ALA A 6 0.55 17.37 7.10
C ALA A 6 2.01 16.86 7.18
N VAL A 7 2.84 17.16 6.17
CA VAL A 7 4.27 16.80 6.16
C VAL A 7 5.03 17.53 7.28
N GLU A 8 4.74 18.80 7.53
CA GLU A 8 5.33 19.57 8.64
C GLU A 8 4.97 18.94 9.99
N TRP A 9 3.70 18.59 10.23
CA TRP A 9 3.28 17.89 11.45
C TRP A 9 3.96 16.53 11.62
N CYS A 10 4.06 15.74 10.55
CA CYS A 10 4.78 14.46 10.60
C CYS A 10 6.26 14.66 10.92
N THR A 11 6.88 15.73 10.42
CA THR A 11 8.27 16.07 10.73
C THR A 11 8.45 16.36 12.21
N ASP A 12 7.58 17.21 12.78
CA ASP A 12 7.63 17.57 14.20
C ASP A 12 7.40 16.35 15.12
N LEU A 13 6.60 15.38 14.66
CA LEU A 13 6.30 14.13 15.38
C LEU A 13 7.32 13.01 15.11
N GLY A 14 8.30 13.21 14.23
CA GLY A 14 9.28 12.19 13.87
C GLY A 14 8.69 11.00 13.09
N MET A 15 7.60 11.23 12.36
CA MET A 15 6.94 10.24 11.50
C MET A 15 7.39 10.39 10.05
N TYR A 16 7.37 9.30 9.29
CA TYR A 16 7.53 9.33 7.83
C TYR A 16 6.17 9.40 7.11
N VAL A 17 6.18 9.88 5.88
CA VAL A 17 5.01 10.04 5.01
C VAL A 17 5.21 9.22 3.73
N ILE A 18 4.15 8.49 3.38
CA ILE A 18 3.90 7.98 2.02
C ILE A 18 2.91 8.95 1.37
N ILE A 19 3.27 9.52 0.22
CA ILE A 19 2.31 10.23 -0.62
C ILE A 19 1.80 9.21 -1.64
N ASP A 20 0.50 8.93 -1.60
CA ASP A 20 -0.17 8.00 -2.49
C ASP A 20 -1.05 8.74 -3.51
N TRP A 21 -0.89 8.37 -4.78
CA TRP A 21 -1.81 8.77 -5.84
C TRP A 21 -3.00 7.80 -5.88
N HIS A 22 -4.01 8.13 -5.06
CA HIS A 22 -5.10 7.25 -4.66
C HIS A 22 -6.18 7.03 -5.75
N SER A 23 -5.80 6.43 -6.88
CA SER A 23 -6.71 6.02 -7.96
C SER A 23 -6.80 4.48 -8.06
N ILE A 24 -7.97 3.98 -8.45
CA ILE A 24 -8.27 2.56 -8.58
C ILE A 24 -8.75 2.27 -10.00
N GLY A 25 -7.99 1.47 -10.75
CA GLY A 25 -8.38 1.09 -12.12
C GLY A 25 -7.24 0.80 -13.07
N ASN A 26 -7.48 1.07 -14.34
CA ASN A 26 -6.60 0.81 -15.47
C ASN A 26 -6.11 2.14 -16.06
N LEU A 27 -4.98 2.66 -15.56
CA LEU A 27 -4.38 3.90 -16.06
C LEU A 27 -3.91 3.83 -17.52
N TRP A 28 -3.56 2.63 -18.02
CA TRP A 28 -3.17 2.46 -19.43
C TRP A 28 -4.31 2.89 -20.36
N MET A 29 -5.53 2.41 -20.08
CA MET A 29 -6.73 2.72 -20.85
C MET A 29 -7.56 3.89 -20.30
N GLU A 30 -7.20 4.43 -19.13
CA GLU A 30 -7.90 5.50 -18.42
C GLU A 30 -9.37 5.13 -18.10
N LEU A 31 -9.54 3.90 -17.59
CA LEU A 31 -10.81 3.35 -17.14
C LEU A 31 -10.72 3.04 -15.64
N PHE A 32 -11.62 3.58 -14.83
CA PHE A 32 -11.51 3.55 -13.37
C PHE A 32 -12.77 2.96 -12.72
N GLN A 33 -12.61 2.44 -11.50
CA GLN A 33 -13.66 1.74 -10.77
C GLN A 33 -14.87 2.63 -10.42
N ASP A 34 -14.60 3.90 -10.10
CA ASP A 34 -15.59 4.90 -9.72
C ASP A 34 -15.13 6.29 -10.20
N PRO A 35 -16.04 7.23 -10.55
CA PRO A 35 -15.68 8.58 -10.94
C PRO A 35 -14.77 9.33 -9.96
N MET A 36 -14.79 9.02 -8.66
CA MET A 36 -13.90 9.65 -7.69
C MET A 36 -12.41 9.35 -7.93
N TYR A 37 -12.12 8.27 -8.65
CA TYR A 37 -10.76 7.84 -8.99
C TYR A 37 -10.32 8.25 -10.39
N ASN A 38 -11.18 8.94 -11.14
CA ASN A 38 -10.88 9.33 -12.51
C ASN A 38 -9.64 10.22 -12.57
N THR A 39 -8.70 9.82 -13.42
CA THR A 39 -7.54 10.61 -13.79
C THR A 39 -7.14 10.34 -15.24
N THR A 40 -6.07 10.96 -15.71
CA THR A 40 -5.43 10.64 -16.99
C THR A 40 -3.95 10.40 -16.77
N LYS A 41 -3.27 9.79 -17.76
CA LYS A 41 -1.80 9.67 -17.72
C LYS A 41 -1.13 11.04 -17.60
N THR A 42 -1.65 12.05 -18.30
CA THR A 42 -1.13 13.43 -18.24
C THR A 42 -1.27 14.03 -16.84
N GLU A 43 -2.45 13.92 -16.22
CA GLU A 43 -2.67 14.42 -14.87
C GLU A 43 -1.80 13.69 -13.84
N THR A 44 -1.71 12.37 -13.93
CA THR A 44 -0.85 11.55 -13.06
C THR A 44 0.63 11.97 -13.16
N TYR A 45 1.13 12.22 -14.38
CA TYR A 45 2.51 12.70 -14.56
C TYR A 45 2.72 14.13 -14.04
N GLU A 46 1.77 15.04 -14.24
CA GLU A 46 1.87 16.40 -13.69
C GLU A 46 1.77 16.43 -12.16
N PHE A 47 0.98 15.54 -11.57
CA PHE A 47 0.96 15.31 -10.13
C PHE A 47 2.36 14.92 -9.64
N TRP A 48 2.95 13.83 -10.17
CA TRP A 48 4.27 13.37 -9.74
C TRP A 48 5.39 14.37 -10.01
N ARG A 49 5.34 15.09 -11.14
CA ARG A 49 6.27 16.19 -11.42
C ARG A 49 6.17 17.30 -10.37
N THR A 50 4.96 17.63 -9.95
CA THR A 50 4.71 18.68 -8.95
C THR A 50 5.17 18.23 -7.57
N ILE A 51 4.78 17.02 -7.15
CA ILE A 51 5.16 16.46 -5.85
C ILE A 51 6.68 16.32 -5.72
N ALA A 52 7.34 15.68 -6.70
CA ALA A 52 8.79 15.48 -6.67
C ALA A 52 9.57 16.80 -6.61
N ARG A 53 9.10 17.86 -7.28
CA ARG A 53 9.74 19.20 -7.18
C ARG A 53 9.58 19.85 -5.82
N ASN A 54 8.42 19.69 -5.20
CA ASN A 54 8.11 20.37 -3.94
C ASN A 54 8.76 19.69 -2.74
N PHE A 55 8.92 18.36 -2.78
CA PHE A 55 9.44 17.58 -1.65
C PHE A 55 10.85 17.01 -1.88
N ALA A 56 11.53 17.35 -2.98
CA ALA A 56 12.93 16.96 -3.19
C ALA A 56 13.82 17.35 -2.00
N GLY A 57 14.51 16.35 -1.44
CA GLY A 57 15.39 16.51 -0.27
C GLY A 57 14.67 16.62 1.07
N HIS A 58 13.34 16.47 1.11
CA HIS A 58 12.55 16.50 2.34
C HIS A 58 12.33 15.08 2.90
N ASN A 59 13.28 14.61 3.72
CA ASN A 59 13.34 13.20 4.17
C ASN A 59 12.15 12.67 4.98
N THR A 60 11.25 13.53 5.48
CA THR A 60 9.95 13.10 6.05
C THR A 60 9.08 12.42 4.99
N VAL A 61 9.09 12.92 3.75
CA VAL A 61 8.42 12.28 2.62
C VAL A 61 9.36 11.20 2.10
N ALA A 62 9.23 10.00 2.67
CA ALA A 62 10.15 8.91 2.39
C ALA A 62 9.74 8.09 1.16
N PHE A 63 8.45 8.11 0.81
CA PHE A 63 7.91 7.25 -0.23
C PHE A 63 6.88 7.93 -1.13
N TYR A 64 6.88 7.54 -2.40
CA TYR A 64 5.91 7.92 -3.42
C TYR A 64 5.21 6.68 -3.97
N GLU A 65 3.97 6.43 -3.55
CA GLU A 65 3.15 5.32 -4.06
C GLU A 65 2.46 5.72 -5.35
N LEU A 66 2.96 5.18 -6.47
CA LEU A 66 2.80 5.81 -7.79
C LEU A 66 1.36 5.78 -8.31
N PHE A 67 0.60 4.75 -7.92
CA PHE A 67 -0.80 4.55 -8.25
C PHE A 67 -1.33 3.46 -7.33
N ASN A 68 -2.37 3.78 -6.54
CA ASN A 68 -2.85 2.92 -5.46
C ASN A 68 -3.21 1.50 -5.90
N GLU A 69 -4.24 1.32 -6.75
CA GLU A 69 -4.76 -0.02 -7.04
C GLU A 69 -4.94 -0.29 -8.55
N PRO A 70 -3.90 -0.80 -9.24
CA PRO A 70 -4.00 -1.23 -10.62
C PRO A 70 -4.91 -2.46 -10.75
N THR A 71 -5.93 -2.36 -11.60
CA THR A 71 -6.90 -3.43 -11.82
C THR A 71 -7.61 -3.31 -13.15
N ILE A 72 -8.04 -4.45 -13.70
CA ILE A 72 -8.97 -4.52 -14.83
C ILE A 72 -10.43 -4.72 -14.38
N TYR A 73 -10.69 -4.68 -13.08
CA TYR A 73 -11.99 -4.96 -12.46
C TYR A 73 -12.68 -6.20 -13.04
N ARG A 74 -12.01 -7.36 -12.95
CA ARG A 74 -12.53 -8.64 -13.49
C ARG A 74 -12.88 -8.58 -14.99
N GLY A 75 -12.23 -7.68 -15.74
CA GLY A 75 -12.40 -7.48 -17.19
C GLY A 75 -13.29 -6.31 -17.57
N GLU A 76 -13.90 -5.62 -16.61
CA GLU A 76 -14.78 -4.47 -16.87
C GLU A 76 -14.01 -3.19 -17.25
N LEU A 77 -12.74 -3.09 -16.89
CA LEU A 77 -11.86 -1.94 -17.21
C LEU A 77 -10.86 -2.28 -18.34
N GLY A 78 -11.23 -3.17 -19.25
CA GLY A 78 -10.43 -3.52 -20.42
C GLY A 78 -9.25 -4.44 -20.10
N SER A 79 -8.14 -4.27 -20.84
CA SER A 79 -6.93 -5.06 -20.65
C SER A 79 -5.78 -4.22 -20.11
N LEU A 80 -4.96 -4.82 -19.25
CA LEU A 80 -3.75 -4.23 -18.70
C LEU A 80 -2.63 -5.27 -18.68
N PRO A 81 -1.89 -5.42 -19.79
CA PRO A 81 -0.70 -6.25 -19.80
C PRO A 81 0.34 -5.72 -18.80
N TRP A 82 0.98 -6.62 -18.06
CA TRP A 82 2.04 -6.25 -17.12
C TRP A 82 3.14 -5.39 -17.77
N SER A 83 3.54 -5.70 -19.01
CA SER A 83 4.55 -4.94 -19.73
C SER A 83 4.18 -3.47 -19.95
N GLU A 84 2.89 -3.17 -20.19
CA GLU A 84 2.42 -1.78 -20.32
C GLU A 84 2.39 -1.10 -18.95
N TRP A 85 1.92 -1.80 -17.91
CA TRP A 85 1.92 -1.27 -16.56
C TRP A 85 3.33 -0.96 -16.04
N LYS A 86 4.26 -1.89 -16.24
CA LYS A 86 5.69 -1.73 -15.97
C LYS A 86 6.23 -0.48 -16.66
N LYS A 87 5.97 -0.31 -17.96
CA LYS A 87 6.46 0.84 -18.73
C LYS A 87 5.93 2.17 -18.21
N ILE A 88 4.66 2.24 -17.81
CA ILE A 88 4.08 3.44 -17.18
C ILE A 88 4.82 3.78 -15.87
N ASN A 89 5.08 2.79 -15.02
CA ASN A 89 5.84 3.00 -13.78
C ASN A 89 7.27 3.44 -14.04
N GLU A 90 7.97 2.83 -15.00
CA GLU A 90 9.33 3.25 -15.39
C GLU A 90 9.36 4.71 -15.86
N HIS A 91 8.34 5.17 -16.59
CA HIS A 91 8.20 6.58 -16.97
C HIS A 91 7.96 7.49 -15.75
N MET A 92 7.06 7.11 -14.83
CA MET A 92 6.82 7.89 -13.60
C MET A 92 8.09 7.99 -12.74
N ILE A 93 8.81 6.88 -12.56
CA ILE A 93 10.05 6.84 -11.78
C ILE A 93 11.13 7.72 -12.44
N SER A 94 11.28 7.63 -13.77
CA SER A 94 12.23 8.47 -14.52
C SER A 94 11.91 9.96 -14.35
N LEU A 95 10.62 10.33 -14.43
CA LEU A 95 10.16 11.70 -14.23
C LEU A 95 10.44 12.21 -12.82
N ILE A 96 10.10 11.42 -11.79
CA ILE A 96 10.35 11.76 -10.38
C ILE A 96 11.85 12.00 -10.16
N ARG A 97 12.70 11.08 -10.64
CA ARG A 97 14.15 11.14 -10.47
C ARG A 97 14.85 12.29 -11.17
N ALA A 98 14.18 12.97 -12.09
CA ALA A 98 14.67 14.23 -12.65
C ALA A 98 14.65 15.37 -11.61
N TYR A 99 13.87 15.25 -10.55
CA TYR A 99 13.70 16.27 -9.50
C TYR A 99 14.11 15.76 -8.11
N ASP A 100 13.75 14.52 -7.78
CA ASP A 100 13.96 13.91 -6.47
C ASP A 100 14.56 12.50 -6.63
N ARG A 101 15.80 12.34 -6.18
CA ARG A 101 16.58 11.11 -6.35
C ARG A 101 16.63 10.25 -5.09
N GLU A 102 16.17 10.76 -3.96
CA GLU A 102 16.30 10.12 -2.65
C GLU A 102 14.99 9.43 -2.24
N THR A 103 13.84 10.05 -2.52
CA THR A 103 12.53 9.48 -2.20
C THR A 103 12.29 8.17 -2.96
N ILE A 104 11.75 7.17 -2.27
CA ILE A 104 11.61 5.79 -2.78
C ILE A 104 10.24 5.63 -3.47
N PRO A 105 10.18 5.38 -4.79
CA PRO A 105 8.94 5.02 -5.46
C PRO A 105 8.44 3.64 -5.01
N LEU A 106 7.14 3.54 -4.71
CA LEU A 106 6.44 2.29 -4.45
C LEU A 106 5.62 1.90 -5.67
N VAL A 107 5.80 0.66 -6.14
CA VAL A 107 5.19 0.14 -7.36
C VAL A 107 4.20 -0.97 -7.02
N ALA A 108 2.93 -0.76 -7.33
CA ALA A 108 1.90 -1.77 -7.16
C ALA A 108 1.89 -2.83 -8.27
N GLY A 109 1.50 -4.05 -7.88
CA GLY A 109 1.15 -5.13 -8.79
C GLY A 109 -0.24 -4.95 -9.41
N LEU A 110 -0.81 -6.04 -9.93
CA LEU A 110 -2.17 -6.07 -10.44
C LEU A 110 -3.14 -6.61 -9.37
N ASP A 111 -4.40 -6.84 -9.75
CA ASP A 111 -5.46 -7.35 -8.86
C ASP A 111 -5.60 -6.43 -7.63
N TRP A 112 -5.84 -5.13 -7.84
CA TRP A 112 -5.92 -4.12 -6.77
C TRP A 112 -4.69 -4.18 -5.86
N ALA A 113 -3.52 -3.99 -6.49
CA ALA A 113 -2.22 -4.04 -5.84
C ALA A 113 -1.94 -5.31 -5.04
N TYR A 114 -2.63 -6.44 -5.24
CA TYR A 114 -2.37 -7.66 -4.47
C TYR A 114 -1.29 -8.55 -5.10
N ASP A 115 -1.32 -8.69 -6.43
CA ASP A 115 -0.55 -9.71 -7.14
C ASP A 115 0.75 -9.16 -7.74
N LEU A 116 1.88 -9.60 -7.16
CA LEU A 116 3.23 -9.34 -7.65
C LEU A 116 3.80 -10.53 -8.43
N SER A 117 3.02 -11.58 -8.69
CA SER A 117 3.48 -12.74 -9.46
C SER A 117 4.16 -12.43 -10.81
N PRO A 118 3.82 -11.35 -11.56
CA PRO A 118 4.53 -10.99 -12.79
C PRO A 118 6.03 -10.67 -12.60
N LEU A 119 6.46 -10.34 -11.38
CA LEU A 119 7.87 -10.06 -11.08
C LEU A 119 8.78 -11.28 -11.20
N ARG A 120 8.23 -12.50 -11.25
CA ARG A 120 9.02 -13.72 -11.47
C ARG A 120 9.67 -13.72 -12.85
N ASP A 121 8.97 -13.17 -13.84
CA ASP A 121 9.35 -13.26 -15.24
C ASP A 121 9.87 -11.92 -15.78
N ASP A 122 9.28 -10.79 -15.34
CA ASP A 122 9.58 -9.47 -15.90
C ASP A 122 9.60 -8.35 -14.83
N PRO A 123 10.50 -8.41 -13.83
CA PRO A 123 10.61 -7.35 -12.82
C PRO A 123 11.06 -6.02 -13.43
N LEU A 124 10.79 -4.89 -12.76
CA LEU A 124 11.38 -3.60 -13.15
C LEU A 124 12.90 -3.65 -12.97
N ASN A 125 13.65 -3.26 -14.01
CA ASN A 125 15.11 -3.20 -13.94
C ASN A 125 15.58 -1.83 -13.45
N ILE A 126 15.06 -1.40 -12.30
CA ILE A 126 15.30 -0.10 -11.68
C ILE A 126 15.56 -0.32 -10.19
N GLY A 127 16.76 0.04 -9.70
CA GLY A 127 17.07 0.01 -8.26
C GLY A 127 16.49 1.21 -7.51
N GLY A 128 16.42 1.15 -6.18
CA GLY A 128 15.90 2.25 -5.33
C GLY A 128 14.39 2.41 -5.43
N ILE A 129 13.66 1.29 -5.49
CA ILE A 129 12.19 1.21 -5.45
C ILE A 129 11.80 0.14 -4.43
N ALA A 130 10.53 0.12 -4.05
CA ALA A 130 9.90 -0.99 -3.34
C ALA A 130 8.58 -1.37 -4.04
N TYR A 131 8.06 -2.57 -3.74
CA TYR A 131 6.76 -3.03 -4.28
C TYR A 131 5.65 -2.98 -3.24
N VAL A 132 4.43 -2.79 -3.71
CA VAL A 132 3.23 -2.72 -2.88
C VAL A 132 2.45 -4.03 -2.92
N THR A 133 1.87 -4.42 -1.79
CA THR A 133 0.80 -5.43 -1.73
C THR A 133 -0.40 -4.96 -0.90
N HIS A 134 -1.64 -5.23 -1.34
CA HIS A 134 -2.86 -5.00 -0.53
C HIS A 134 -3.51 -6.32 -0.08
N PRO A 135 -3.02 -6.98 0.99
CA PRO A 135 -3.32 -8.38 1.28
C PRO A 135 -4.66 -8.63 1.98
N TYR A 136 -5.73 -7.86 1.70
CA TYR A 136 -7.04 -8.01 2.36
C TYR A 136 -7.52 -9.48 2.41
N ALA A 137 -8.20 -9.84 3.50
CA ALA A 137 -8.57 -11.23 3.81
C ALA A 137 -9.42 -11.93 2.72
N PHE A 138 -10.21 -11.17 1.97
CA PHE A 138 -11.05 -11.66 0.88
C PHE A 138 -10.31 -11.82 -0.46
N LYS A 139 -9.05 -11.40 -0.57
CA LYS A 139 -8.29 -11.50 -1.83
C LYS A 139 -8.03 -12.94 -2.21
N ARG A 140 -7.79 -13.82 -1.23
CA ARG A 140 -7.68 -15.26 -1.43
C ARG A 140 -8.32 -16.00 -0.26
N GLY A 141 -8.96 -17.13 -0.55
CA GLY A 141 -9.45 -18.05 0.48
C GLY A 141 -8.32 -18.81 1.17
N GLN A 142 -8.61 -19.39 2.34
CA GLN A 142 -7.66 -20.21 3.09
C GLN A 142 -7.21 -21.47 2.32
N PRO A 143 -6.03 -22.05 2.64
CA PRO A 143 -5.01 -21.51 3.55
C PRO A 143 -4.33 -20.26 2.96
N TRP A 144 -4.11 -19.23 3.78
CA TRP A 144 -3.67 -17.93 3.30
C TRP A 144 -2.16 -17.84 3.03
N GLU A 145 -1.31 -18.30 3.95
CA GLU A 145 0.15 -18.11 3.89
C GLU A 145 0.77 -18.68 2.62
N PRO A 146 0.41 -19.89 2.12
CA PRO A 146 0.93 -20.38 0.86
C PRO A 146 0.53 -19.49 -0.34
N ARG A 147 -0.64 -18.85 -0.28
CA ARG A 147 -1.12 -17.96 -1.34
C ARG A 147 -0.48 -16.57 -1.25
N TRP A 148 -0.26 -16.06 -0.05
CA TRP A 148 0.53 -14.86 0.16
C TRP A 148 1.96 -15.05 -0.36
N GLU A 149 2.56 -16.21 -0.10
CA GLU A 149 3.87 -16.59 -0.66
C GLU A 149 3.87 -16.56 -2.18
N GLU A 150 2.88 -17.20 -2.79
CA GLU A 150 2.75 -17.30 -4.23
C GLU A 150 2.45 -15.96 -4.89
N ASN A 151 1.68 -15.07 -4.26
CA ASN A 151 1.23 -13.84 -4.90
C ASN A 151 2.17 -12.66 -4.66
N PHE A 152 2.75 -12.50 -3.47
CA PHE A 152 3.55 -11.31 -3.17
C PHE A 152 4.81 -11.55 -2.33
N ALA A 153 4.77 -12.47 -1.36
CA ALA A 153 5.82 -12.51 -0.35
C ALA A 153 7.17 -13.02 -0.88
N PHE A 154 7.16 -13.78 -1.98
CA PHE A 154 8.40 -14.19 -2.66
C PHE A 154 9.26 -12.99 -3.09
N ALA A 155 8.65 -11.83 -3.39
CA ALA A 155 9.36 -10.64 -3.81
C ALA A 155 10.22 -10.05 -2.67
N ALA A 156 9.78 -10.20 -1.41
CA ALA A 156 10.47 -9.69 -0.23
C ALA A 156 11.87 -10.31 -0.02
N ALA A 157 12.16 -11.45 -0.67
CA ALA A 157 13.48 -12.08 -0.64
C ALA A 157 14.54 -11.31 -1.46
N ALA A 158 14.13 -10.43 -2.37
CA ALA A 158 15.02 -9.73 -3.29
C ALA A 158 14.86 -8.21 -3.29
N VAL A 159 13.64 -7.72 -3.03
CA VAL A 159 13.28 -6.30 -3.08
C VAL A 159 12.38 -5.96 -1.89
N PRO A 160 12.46 -4.74 -1.32
CA PRO A 160 11.55 -4.37 -0.25
C PRO A 160 10.10 -4.41 -0.72
N VAL A 161 9.23 -4.93 0.13
CA VAL A 161 7.78 -4.94 -0.07
C VAL A 161 7.13 -4.17 1.08
N VAL A 162 6.09 -3.41 0.76
CA VAL A 162 5.27 -2.68 1.73
C VAL A 162 3.81 -3.08 1.52
N ALA A 163 3.15 -3.54 2.57
CA ALA A 163 1.72 -3.72 2.58
C ALA A 163 1.03 -2.39 2.91
N THR A 164 0.72 -1.57 1.90
CA THR A 164 0.19 -0.21 2.09
C THR A 164 -1.30 -0.19 2.44
N GLU A 165 -2.01 -1.30 2.23
CA GLU A 165 -3.37 -1.46 2.75
C GLU A 165 -3.71 -2.89 3.17
N PHE A 166 -4.23 -3.01 4.38
CA PHE A 166 -5.14 -4.07 4.80
C PHE A 166 -5.94 -3.56 6.00
N GLY A 167 -7.08 -4.17 6.27
CA GLY A 167 -7.95 -3.75 7.36
C GLY A 167 -8.64 -4.92 8.04
N LEU A 168 -9.12 -4.66 9.25
CA LEU A 168 -9.88 -5.63 10.04
C LEU A 168 -11.31 -5.14 10.17
N HIS A 169 -12.27 -6.03 9.92
CA HIS A 169 -13.66 -5.74 10.19
C HIS A 169 -13.86 -5.37 11.66
N THR A 170 -14.83 -4.51 11.93
CA THR A 170 -15.18 -4.05 13.28
C THR A 170 -15.83 -5.14 14.14
N ASP A 171 -16.31 -6.23 13.53
CA ASP A 171 -16.94 -7.35 14.23
C ASP A 171 -16.02 -8.57 14.21
N MET A 172 -15.33 -8.80 15.34
CA MET A 172 -14.48 -9.97 15.55
C MET A 172 -15.28 -11.28 15.57
N ASN A 173 -16.61 -11.25 15.69
CA ASN A 173 -17.44 -12.45 15.71
C ASN A 173 -17.91 -12.89 14.31
N ALA A 174 -17.54 -12.18 13.23
CA ALA A 174 -17.81 -12.62 11.88
C ALA A 174 -17.13 -13.99 11.62
N PRO A 175 -17.89 -15.06 11.27
CA PRO A 175 -17.42 -16.45 11.34
C PRO A 175 -16.23 -16.82 10.45
N ASP A 176 -15.78 -15.94 9.55
CA ASP A 176 -14.69 -16.20 8.60
C ASP A 176 -13.41 -15.35 8.82
N TYR A 177 -13.36 -14.44 9.81
CA TYR A 177 -12.26 -13.45 9.94
C TYR A 177 -11.55 -13.38 11.30
N ASN A 178 -11.81 -14.32 12.21
CA ASN A 178 -11.41 -14.20 13.62
C ASN A 178 -9.89 -14.29 13.90
N ASP A 179 -9.08 -14.77 12.94
CA ASP A 179 -7.61 -14.88 13.11
C ASP A 179 -6.78 -14.24 11.98
N TYR A 180 -7.44 -13.61 10.99
CA TYR A 180 -6.71 -13.03 9.86
C TYR A 180 -5.68 -11.99 10.33
N GLY A 181 -6.04 -11.12 11.29
CA GLY A 181 -5.16 -10.07 11.81
C GLY A 181 -3.86 -10.60 12.41
N ASN A 182 -3.92 -11.64 13.24
CA ASN A 182 -2.69 -12.25 13.79
C ASN A 182 -1.86 -12.89 12.67
N ARG A 183 -2.51 -13.64 11.77
CA ARG A 183 -1.81 -14.39 10.72
C ARG A 183 -1.14 -13.48 9.71
N ILE A 184 -1.82 -12.43 9.24
CA ILE A 184 -1.23 -11.51 8.26
C ILE A 184 -0.08 -10.72 8.88
N ILE A 185 -0.25 -10.14 10.07
CA ILE A 185 0.81 -9.33 10.70
C ILE A 185 2.02 -10.22 11.00
N LYS A 186 1.81 -11.40 11.57
CA LYS A 186 2.89 -12.37 11.80
C LYS A 186 3.60 -12.73 10.50
N PHE A 187 2.85 -13.03 9.45
CA PHE A 187 3.42 -13.41 8.16
C PHE A 187 4.25 -12.28 7.53
N LEU A 188 3.71 -11.04 7.54
CA LEU A 188 4.42 -9.87 7.01
C LEU A 188 5.71 -9.61 7.80
N GLU A 189 5.65 -9.65 9.13
CA GLU A 189 6.82 -9.43 10.00
C GLU A 189 7.87 -10.53 9.86
N GLU A 190 7.47 -11.81 9.78
CA GLU A 190 8.38 -12.94 9.54
C GLU A 190 9.11 -12.82 8.18
N ARG A 191 8.55 -12.07 7.23
CA ARG A 191 9.16 -11.78 5.92
C ARG A 191 9.80 -10.41 5.81
N GLY A 192 9.85 -9.64 6.90
CA GLY A 192 10.42 -8.29 6.89
C GLY A 192 9.65 -7.32 5.98
N ILE A 193 8.36 -7.58 5.75
CA ILE A 193 7.49 -6.74 4.93
C ILE A 193 6.91 -5.65 5.84
N SER A 194 7.20 -4.39 5.50
CA SER A 194 6.60 -3.23 6.18
C SER A 194 5.10 -3.20 5.92
N TRP A 195 4.32 -2.58 6.80
CA TRP A 195 2.87 -2.58 6.65
C TRP A 195 2.22 -1.33 7.26
N MET A 196 1.07 -0.96 6.72
CA MET A 196 0.18 0.07 7.26
C MET A 196 -1.28 -0.37 7.08
N CYS A 197 -2.16 0.15 7.93
CA CYS A 197 -3.55 -0.29 7.96
C CYS A 197 -4.49 0.76 7.39
N TRP A 198 -5.53 0.27 6.72
CA TRP A 198 -6.69 1.05 6.31
C TRP A 198 -7.82 0.85 7.34
N ILE A 199 -8.43 1.89 7.93
CA ILE A 199 -8.10 3.32 7.83
C ILE A 199 -8.37 4.04 9.17
N TYR A 200 -7.55 5.04 9.48
CA TYR A 200 -7.73 5.93 10.64
C TYR A 200 -8.80 7.01 10.39
N ASP A 201 -10.03 6.57 10.09
CA ASP A 201 -11.19 7.43 9.82
C ASP A 201 -12.48 6.78 10.39
N PRO A 202 -13.47 7.56 10.88
CA PRO A 202 -14.70 7.00 11.46
C PRO A 202 -15.81 6.72 10.43
N HIS A 203 -15.64 7.09 9.17
CA HIS A 203 -16.64 6.91 8.11
C HIS A 203 -16.20 5.86 7.09
N TRP A 204 -14.95 5.93 6.63
CA TRP A 204 -14.44 5.01 5.61
C TRP A 204 -14.19 3.62 6.20
N TRP A 205 -14.63 2.62 5.45
CA TRP A 205 -14.62 1.23 5.91
C TRP A 205 -13.35 0.50 5.44
N PRO A 206 -12.76 -0.43 6.24
CA PRO A 206 -13.05 -0.71 7.65
C PRO A 206 -12.51 0.36 8.62
N GLN A 207 -13.40 0.90 9.46
CA GLN A 207 -13.06 1.99 10.37
C GLN A 207 -12.14 1.51 11.51
N MET A 208 -11.04 2.23 11.75
CA MET A 208 -10.31 2.13 13.03
C MET A 208 -10.95 2.99 14.13
N LEU A 209 -11.72 4.03 13.77
CA LEU A 209 -12.34 4.97 14.70
C LEU A 209 -13.87 4.78 14.74
N LYS A 210 -14.48 5.01 15.90
CA LYS A 210 -15.95 5.05 16.04
C LYS A 210 -16.50 6.45 15.75
N SER A 211 -15.74 7.49 16.07
CA SER A 211 -16.08 8.90 15.88
C SER A 211 -14.82 9.77 15.87
N TRP A 212 -14.97 11.08 15.66
CA TRP A 212 -13.89 12.06 15.80
C TRP A 212 -13.50 12.35 17.26
N ASP A 213 -14.09 11.66 18.24
CA ASP A 213 -13.57 11.63 19.62
C ASP A 213 -12.41 10.62 19.77
N TYR A 214 -11.98 10.02 18.65
CA TYR A 214 -10.85 9.10 18.54
C TYR A 214 -10.99 7.80 19.34
N GLU A 215 -12.21 7.41 19.70
CA GLU A 215 -12.48 6.09 20.26
C GLU A 215 -12.23 5.02 19.20
N LEU A 216 -11.40 4.02 19.52
CA LEU A 216 -11.05 2.94 18.60
C LEU A 216 -12.17 1.89 18.50
N THR A 217 -12.37 1.34 17.30
CA THR A 217 -13.13 0.09 17.08
C THR A 217 -12.37 -1.11 17.64
N GLU A 218 -12.98 -2.31 17.67
CA GLU A 218 -12.26 -3.54 18.05
C GLU A 218 -11.05 -3.80 17.13
N GLY A 219 -11.24 -3.64 15.81
CA GLY A 219 -10.16 -3.69 14.82
C GLY A 219 -9.10 -2.61 15.07
N GLY A 220 -9.52 -1.37 15.34
CA GLY A 220 -8.60 -0.27 15.68
C GLY A 220 -7.76 -0.55 16.94
N LEU A 221 -8.36 -1.13 17.99
CA LEU A 221 -7.66 -1.55 19.21
C LEU A 221 -6.63 -2.66 18.92
N PHE A 222 -7.02 -3.67 18.15
CA PHE A 222 -6.10 -4.73 17.74
C PHE A 222 -4.90 -4.19 16.97
N LEU A 223 -5.14 -3.36 15.96
CA LEU A 223 -4.08 -2.77 15.13
C LEU A 223 -3.19 -1.81 15.92
N SER A 224 -3.76 -1.03 16.86
CA SER A 224 -2.99 -0.19 17.78
C SER A 224 -2.01 -1.00 18.63
N ARG A 225 -2.46 -2.15 19.16
CA ARG A 225 -1.59 -3.08 19.89
C ARG A 225 -0.52 -3.69 18.99
N ALA A 226 -0.87 -4.06 17.76
CA ALA A 226 0.08 -4.60 16.79
C ALA A 226 1.21 -3.62 16.46
N MET A 227 0.88 -2.35 16.21
CA MET A 227 1.89 -1.30 15.97
C MET A 227 2.82 -1.05 17.17
N LYS A 228 2.36 -1.34 18.39
CA LYS A 228 3.15 -1.24 19.63
C LYS A 228 3.96 -2.50 19.94
N GLY A 229 3.84 -3.57 19.13
CA GLY A 229 4.49 -4.85 19.40
C GLY A 229 3.85 -5.63 20.55
N GLU A 230 2.56 -5.43 20.81
CA GLU A 230 1.85 -5.97 21.98
C GLU A 230 0.99 -7.20 21.67
N LEU A 231 1.09 -7.78 20.47
CA LEU A 231 0.52 -9.08 20.17
C LEU A 231 1.35 -10.20 20.81
N GLU A 232 0.71 -11.31 21.13
CA GLU A 232 1.37 -12.40 21.88
C GLU A 232 2.57 -12.99 21.13
N PHE A 233 2.49 -13.13 19.80
CA PHE A 233 3.63 -13.62 19.01
C PHE A 233 4.77 -12.59 18.91
N GLN A 234 4.47 -11.28 18.95
CA GLN A 234 5.49 -10.21 18.90
C GLN A 234 6.27 -10.13 20.22
N LYS A 235 5.59 -10.29 21.36
CA LYS A 235 6.23 -10.36 22.68
C LYS A 235 7.20 -11.54 22.78
N GLN A 236 6.75 -12.73 22.33
CA GLN A 236 7.59 -13.94 22.28
C GLN A 236 8.84 -13.76 21.42
N ALA A 237 8.73 -13.08 20.27
CA ALA A 237 9.85 -12.81 19.38
C ALA A 237 10.87 -11.80 19.97
N THR A 238 10.41 -10.88 20.83
CA THR A 238 11.25 -9.83 21.43
C THR A 238 11.80 -10.19 22.82
N GLY A 239 11.46 -11.36 23.37
CA GLY A 239 11.92 -11.82 24.68
C GLY A 239 11.35 -11.02 25.86
N LYS A 240 10.24 -10.30 25.64
CA LYS A 240 9.45 -9.60 26.65
C LYS A 240 8.25 -10.43 27.09
#